data_AF-A0A6A1IDL2-F1
#
_entry.id   AF-A0A6A1IDL2-F1
#
_cell.length_a   1.000
_cell.length_b   1.000
_cell.length_c   1.000
_cell.angle_alpha   90.00
_cell.angle_beta   90.00
_cell.angle_gamma   90.00
#
_symmetry.space_group_name_H-M   'P 1'
#
loop_
_entity.id
_entity.type
_entity.pdbx_description
1 polymer ?
#
loop_
_entity_poly.entity_id
_entity_poly.type
_entity_poly.pdbx_seq_one_letter_code
_entity_poly.pdbx_strand_id
1 'polypeptide(L)'
;MKTTLKIGILLVALILAVGGIMIYAKTKVNPPMTPKQIDVYSSDLAQCKTSLKNASDKESVDSAFLTTIDRIKIYSQEDKIRDAEADKELDNVISIYMPMYLRRCFEKFEQSVWYDSDHARMLKEIADLRKIKHSDNTDVINNSTMDSLNVIVQTIDRYKQARRISRSTSFTSVSNAQSVISQARQFANDKYLSNCTDLKNALNSVRNEIAQSHYRYISAQVEKLSQYRYFSQSYYDNTLVPQVDAAVTEYDNKAAALYGKKQSVEPLWARARSYYNQASSYYNNYNQ
;
A
#
# COMPACT_ATOMS: atom_id res chain seq x y z
N MET A 1 94.98 3.42 -35.91
CA MET A 1 93.93 3.54 -34.87
C MET A 1 93.45 4.97 -34.56
N LYS A 2 93.97 6.05 -35.16
CA LYS A 2 93.50 7.43 -34.86
C LYS A 2 92.28 7.89 -35.67
N THR A 3 92.05 7.33 -36.85
CA THR A 3 90.97 7.75 -37.78
C THR A 3 89.63 7.12 -37.43
N THR A 4 89.62 5.84 -37.08
CA THR A 4 88.42 5.08 -36.67
C THR A 4 87.82 5.61 -35.36
N LEU A 5 88.65 6.02 -34.40
CA LEU A 5 88.17 6.63 -33.15
C LEU A 5 87.49 7.99 -33.39
N LYS A 6 88.04 8.83 -34.28
CA LYS A 6 87.46 10.13 -34.64
C LYS A 6 86.10 9.98 -35.34
N ILE A 7 85.97 8.99 -36.23
CA ILE A 7 84.71 8.68 -36.91
C ILE A 7 83.66 8.17 -35.91
N GLY A 8 84.06 7.32 -34.95
CA GLY A 8 83.18 6.84 -33.90
C GLY A 8 82.63 7.96 -33.00
N ILE A 9 83.49 8.90 -32.58
CA ILE A 9 83.07 10.04 -31.75
C ILE A 9 82.11 10.97 -32.51
N LEU A 10 82.35 11.21 -33.81
CA LEU A 10 81.49 12.06 -34.63
C LEU A 10 80.08 11.47 -34.79
N LEU A 11 79.98 10.15 -34.99
CA LEU A 11 78.70 9.43 -35.09
C LEU A 11 77.92 9.49 -33.78
N VAL A 12 78.59 9.32 -32.64
CA VAL A 12 77.95 9.42 -31.31
C VAL A 12 77.44 10.84 -31.05
N ALA A 13 78.20 11.87 -31.43
CA ALA A 13 77.79 13.26 -31.27
C ALA A 13 76.54 13.61 -32.10
N LEU A 14 76.45 13.10 -33.33
CA LEU A 14 75.28 13.28 -34.19
C LEU A 14 74.03 12.60 -33.62
N ILE A 15 74.16 11.37 -33.11
CA ILE A 15 73.06 10.64 -32.48
C ILE A 15 72.58 11.37 -31.21
N LEU A 16 73.49 11.88 -30.38
CA LEU A 16 73.15 12.62 -29.17
C LEU A 16 72.50 13.97 -29.49
N ALA A 17 72.95 14.67 -30.54
CA ALA A 17 72.34 15.92 -30.97
C ALA A 17 70.90 15.72 -31.47
N VAL A 18 70.68 14.73 -32.33
CA VAL A 18 69.35 14.40 -32.86
C VAL A 18 68.42 13.88 -31.75
N GLY A 19 68.93 13.02 -30.86
CA GLY A 19 68.20 12.52 -29.70
C GLY A 19 67.84 13.63 -28.70
N GLY A 20 68.78 14.54 -28.44
CA GLY A 20 68.58 15.70 -27.56
C GLY A 20 67.51 16.65 -28.09
N ILE A 21 67.52 16.94 -29.40
CA ILE A 21 66.51 17.78 -30.05
C ILE A 21 65.12 17.11 -29.99
N MET A 22 65.04 15.79 -30.24
CA MET A 22 63.76 15.07 -30.16
C MET A 22 63.19 15.03 -28.74
N ILE A 23 64.02 14.82 -27.72
CA ILE A 23 63.60 14.81 -26.31
C ILE A 23 63.17 16.23 -25.89
N TYR A 24 63.91 17.26 -26.27
CA TYR A 24 63.56 18.66 -25.98
C TYR A 24 62.25 19.06 -26.66
N ALA A 25 62.08 18.72 -27.95
CA ALA A 25 60.83 18.95 -28.67
C ALA A 25 59.65 18.24 -27.99
N LYS A 26 59.82 16.98 -27.58
CA LYS A 26 58.76 16.19 -26.93
C LYS A 26 58.38 16.69 -25.54
N THR A 27 59.30 17.29 -24.80
CA THR A 27 59.11 17.65 -23.38
C THR A 27 58.91 19.14 -23.11
N LYS A 28 59.38 20.03 -23.99
CA LYS A 28 59.29 21.49 -23.82
C LYS A 28 58.49 22.21 -24.91
N VAL A 29 58.41 21.64 -26.11
CA VAL A 29 57.80 22.31 -27.29
C VAL A 29 56.44 21.73 -27.66
N ASN A 30 56.20 20.44 -27.39
CA ASN A 30 54.87 19.88 -27.50
C ASN A 30 53.96 20.57 -26.47
N PRO A 31 52.82 21.17 -26.89
CA PRO A 31 51.83 21.66 -25.96
C PRO A 31 51.46 20.49 -25.02
N PRO A 32 51.20 20.76 -23.72
CA PRO A 32 50.72 19.71 -22.83
C PRO A 32 49.57 19.00 -23.56
N MET A 33 49.64 17.66 -23.63
CA MET A 33 48.55 16.87 -24.20
C MET A 33 47.27 17.43 -23.61
N THR A 34 46.39 17.95 -24.47
CA THR A 34 45.14 18.58 -24.06
C THR A 34 44.50 17.62 -23.06
N PRO A 35 44.37 17.99 -21.77
CA PRO A 35 43.86 17.07 -20.77
C PRO A 35 42.54 16.52 -21.33
N LYS A 36 42.42 15.19 -21.41
CA LYS A 36 41.16 14.57 -21.85
C LYS A 36 40.07 15.21 -21.03
N GLN A 37 39.14 15.89 -21.69
CA GLN A 37 38.00 16.51 -21.03
C GLN A 37 37.23 15.37 -20.37
N ILE A 38 37.37 15.24 -19.05
CA ILE A 38 36.58 14.30 -18.26
C ILE A 38 35.19 14.90 -18.23
N ASP A 39 34.21 14.15 -18.73
CA ASP A 39 32.82 14.49 -18.53
C ASP A 39 32.47 14.26 -17.05
N VAL A 40 32.60 15.34 -16.27
CA VAL A 40 32.42 15.33 -14.82
C VAL A 40 30.97 14.96 -14.46
N TYR A 41 30.00 15.36 -15.28
CA TYR A 41 28.57 15.10 -15.02
C TYR A 41 28.24 13.62 -15.24
N SER A 42 28.70 13.04 -16.35
CA SER A 42 28.56 11.60 -16.58
C SER A 42 29.25 10.75 -15.51
N SER A 43 30.44 11.17 -15.06
CA SER A 43 31.17 10.49 -13.98
C SER A 43 30.42 10.56 -12.65
N ASP A 44 29.86 11.72 -12.31
CA ASP A 44 29.08 11.91 -11.10
C ASP A 44 27.79 11.07 -11.10
N LEU A 45 27.04 11.09 -12.21
CA LEU A 45 25.84 10.25 -12.37
C LEU A 45 26.17 8.75 -12.29
N ALA A 46 27.31 8.32 -12.83
CA ALA A 46 27.80 6.94 -12.69
C ALA A 46 28.09 6.57 -11.23
N GLN A 47 28.65 7.50 -10.45
CA GLN A 47 28.86 7.31 -9.01
C GLN A 47 27.54 7.23 -8.26
N CYS A 48 26.58 8.13 -8.53
CA CYS A 48 25.26 8.10 -7.92
C CYS A 48 24.53 6.78 -8.19
N LYS A 49 24.55 6.28 -9.43
CA LYS A 49 24.01 4.96 -9.79
C LYS A 49 24.70 3.82 -9.04
N THR A 50 26.02 3.91 -8.84
CA THR A 50 26.77 2.91 -8.08
C THR A 50 26.37 2.92 -6.61
N SER A 51 26.20 4.09 -6.01
CA SER A 51 25.68 4.25 -4.65
C SER A 51 24.27 3.66 -4.51
N LEU A 52 23.37 3.91 -5.46
CA LEU A 52 22.04 3.32 -5.48
C LEU A 52 22.07 1.79 -5.55
N LYS A 53 22.91 1.22 -6.43
CA LYS A 53 23.05 -0.24 -6.56
C LYS A 53 23.58 -0.91 -5.29
N ASN A 54 24.49 -0.22 -4.59
CA ASN A 54 25.15 -0.76 -3.40
C ASN A 54 24.39 -0.48 -2.10
N ALA A 55 23.34 0.36 -2.14
CA ALA A 55 22.51 0.63 -0.99
C ALA A 55 21.71 -0.63 -0.59
N SER A 56 21.70 -0.94 0.71
CA SER A 56 21.14 -2.19 1.24
C SER A 56 19.85 -1.99 2.02
N ASP A 57 19.74 -0.90 2.78
CA ASP A 57 18.55 -0.56 3.56
C ASP A 57 17.63 0.41 2.81
N LYS A 58 16.39 0.52 3.28
CA LYS A 58 15.35 1.34 2.63
C LYS A 58 15.77 2.82 2.52
N GLU A 59 16.27 3.40 3.59
CA GLU A 59 16.52 4.85 3.66
C GLU A 59 17.66 5.23 2.73
N SER A 60 18.72 4.43 2.72
CA SER A 60 19.84 4.60 1.80
C SER A 60 19.42 4.45 0.32
N VAL A 61 18.58 3.46 0.00
CA VAL A 61 18.09 3.24 -1.37
C VAL A 61 17.24 4.42 -1.84
N ASP A 62 16.28 4.86 -1.03
CA ASP A 62 15.37 5.93 -1.41
C ASP A 62 16.10 7.28 -1.50
N SER A 63 17.02 7.55 -0.56
CA SER A 63 17.86 8.75 -0.58
C SER A 63 18.78 8.79 -1.81
N ALA A 64 19.45 7.68 -2.13
CA ALA A 64 20.30 7.59 -3.31
C ALA A 64 19.49 7.75 -4.60
N PHE A 65 18.29 7.15 -4.67
CA PHE A 65 17.39 7.29 -5.80
C PHE A 65 16.97 8.75 -6.01
N LEU A 66 16.42 9.40 -4.98
CA LEU A 66 15.97 10.80 -5.05
C LEU A 66 17.13 11.74 -5.41
N THR A 67 18.29 11.56 -4.79
CA THR A 67 19.50 12.33 -5.10
C THR A 67 19.92 12.20 -6.57
N THR A 68 19.82 10.98 -7.11
CA THR A 68 20.20 10.73 -8.51
C THR A 68 19.20 11.38 -9.47
N ILE A 69 17.89 11.25 -9.21
CA ILE A 69 16.84 11.90 -10.01
C ILE A 69 16.99 13.42 -9.99
N ASP A 70 17.22 14.01 -8.81
CA ASP A 70 17.42 15.47 -8.68
C ASP A 70 18.66 15.93 -9.44
N ARG A 71 19.77 15.19 -9.38
CA ARG A 71 20.99 15.51 -10.15
C ARG A 71 20.76 15.46 -11.65
N ILE A 72 20.11 14.42 -12.16
CA ILE A 72 19.77 14.31 -13.60
C ILE A 72 18.95 15.53 -14.03
N LYS A 73 17.93 15.88 -13.23
CA LYS A 73 17.06 17.03 -13.52
C LYS A 73 17.83 18.35 -13.52
N ILE A 74 18.68 18.59 -12.52
CA ILE A 74 19.50 19.80 -12.45
C ILE A 74 20.46 19.88 -13.64
N TYR A 75 21.13 18.78 -13.98
CA TYR A 75 22.08 18.75 -15.09
C TYR A 75 21.41 18.97 -16.45
N SER A 76 20.20 18.46 -16.65
CA SER A 76 19.39 18.78 -17.84
C SER A 76 18.97 20.26 -17.83
N GLN A 77 18.44 20.78 -16.71
CA GLN A 77 17.97 22.17 -16.59
C GLN A 77 19.09 23.23 -16.75
N GLU A 78 20.33 22.88 -16.41
CA GLU A 78 21.50 23.76 -16.54
C GLU A 78 22.28 23.55 -17.85
N ASP A 79 21.70 22.83 -18.81
CA ASP A 79 22.29 22.48 -20.12
C ASP A 79 23.66 21.78 -19.99
N LYS A 80 23.87 21.01 -18.92
CA LYS A 80 25.11 20.24 -18.69
C LYS A 80 25.10 18.90 -19.40
N ILE A 81 23.92 18.31 -19.58
CA ILE A 81 23.65 17.11 -20.38
C ILE A 81 22.48 17.38 -21.31
N ARG A 82 22.43 16.68 -22.44
CA ARG A 82 21.31 16.81 -23.39
C ARG A 82 20.09 16.04 -22.89
N ASP A 83 18.90 16.47 -23.28
CA ASP A 83 17.63 15.80 -22.90
C ASP A 83 17.62 14.30 -23.19
N ALA A 84 18.04 13.89 -24.39
CA ALA A 84 18.11 12.46 -24.74
C ALA A 84 19.08 11.65 -23.86
N GLU A 85 20.10 12.31 -23.29
CA GLU A 85 21.02 11.69 -22.35
C GLU A 85 20.45 11.66 -20.94
N ALA A 86 19.76 12.72 -20.51
CA ALA A 86 19.01 12.75 -19.26
C ALA A 86 17.93 11.67 -19.23
N ASP A 87 17.14 11.52 -20.30
CA ASP A 87 16.09 10.51 -20.41
C ASP A 87 16.66 9.09 -20.31
N LYS A 88 17.79 8.83 -21.00
CA LYS A 88 18.51 7.55 -20.87
C LYS A 88 19.01 7.29 -19.45
N GLU A 89 19.47 8.33 -18.75
CA GLU A 89 19.90 8.23 -17.36
C GLU A 89 18.71 7.98 -16.41
N LEU A 90 17.56 8.61 -16.66
CA LEU A 90 16.31 8.32 -15.93
C LEU A 90 15.89 6.85 -16.10
N ASP A 91 15.87 6.34 -17.33
CA ASP A 91 15.57 4.94 -17.63
C ASP A 91 16.47 3.98 -16.85
N ASN A 92 17.79 4.26 -16.86
CA ASN A 92 18.76 3.45 -16.13
C ASN A 92 18.50 3.45 -14.62
N VAL A 93 18.25 4.61 -14.03
CA VAL A 93 18.01 4.75 -12.59
C VAL A 93 16.71 4.05 -12.18
N ILE A 94 15.64 4.22 -12.95
CA ILE A 94 14.35 3.55 -12.74
C ILE A 94 14.50 2.03 -12.85
N SER A 95 15.26 1.53 -13.82
CA SER A 95 15.50 0.09 -13.99
C SER A 95 16.21 -0.56 -12.79
N ILE A 96 17.02 0.22 -12.06
CA ILE A 96 17.70 -0.24 -10.84
C ILE A 96 16.75 -0.17 -9.64
N TYR A 97 16.07 0.95 -9.47
CA TYR A 97 15.26 1.22 -8.28
C TYR A 97 13.97 0.40 -8.23
N MET A 98 13.25 0.27 -9.36
CA MET A 98 11.92 -0.31 -9.37
C MET A 98 11.85 -1.77 -8.87
N PRO A 99 12.78 -2.67 -9.24
CA PRO A 99 12.80 -4.02 -8.66
C PRO A 99 12.96 -4.01 -7.13
N MET A 100 13.82 -3.13 -6.60
CA MET A 100 14.04 -3.00 -5.15
C MET A 100 12.79 -2.46 -4.45
N TYR A 101 12.12 -1.48 -5.05
CA TYR A 101 10.87 -0.91 -4.54
C TYR A 101 9.72 -1.92 -4.54
N LEU A 102 9.48 -2.58 -5.67
CA LEU A 102 8.41 -3.57 -5.83
C LEU A 102 8.60 -4.73 -4.85
N ARG A 103 9.83 -5.27 -4.73
CA ARG A 103 10.13 -6.33 -3.77
C ARG A 103 9.76 -5.92 -2.35
N ARG A 104 10.18 -4.74 -1.90
CA ARG A 104 9.85 -4.22 -0.55
C ARG A 104 8.33 -4.09 -0.33
N CYS A 105 7.58 -3.69 -1.36
CA CYS A 105 6.13 -3.60 -1.27
C CYS A 105 5.47 -4.98 -1.16
N PHE A 106 5.90 -5.95 -1.98
CA PHE A 106 5.34 -7.29 -1.93
C PHE A 106 5.72 -8.06 -0.66
N GLU A 107 6.94 -7.89 -0.15
CA GLU A 107 7.36 -8.43 1.16
C GLU A 107 6.44 -7.95 2.30
N LYS A 108 5.89 -6.73 2.20
CA LYS A 108 4.90 -6.24 3.17
C LYS A 108 3.56 -6.96 3.04
N PHE A 109 3.12 -7.27 1.83
CA PHE A 109 1.91 -8.07 1.60
C PHE A 109 2.08 -9.56 1.89
N GLU A 110 3.30 -10.03 2.11
CA GLU A 110 3.57 -11.39 2.61
C GLU A 110 3.40 -11.51 4.13
N GLN A 111 3.30 -10.39 4.84
CA GLN A 111 3.16 -10.37 6.30
C GLN A 111 1.74 -10.75 6.75
N SER A 112 1.65 -11.26 7.98
CA SER A 112 0.38 -11.61 8.63
C SER A 112 -0.43 -10.40 9.09
N VAL A 113 0.23 -9.28 9.34
CA VAL A 113 -0.36 -8.02 9.83
C VAL A 113 0.10 -6.89 8.92
N TRP A 114 -0.85 -6.11 8.42
CA TRP A 114 -0.58 -4.96 7.55
C TRP A 114 -0.97 -3.67 8.25
N TYR A 115 -0.15 -2.63 8.07
CA TYR A 115 -0.33 -1.35 8.71
C TYR A 115 -0.81 -0.28 7.71
N ASP A 116 -1.81 0.51 8.12
CA ASP A 116 -2.33 1.61 7.30
C ASP A 116 -1.26 2.66 6.98
N SER A 117 -0.26 2.84 7.85
CA SER A 117 0.89 3.72 7.62
C SER A 117 1.78 3.25 6.47
N ASP A 118 2.02 1.93 6.38
CA ASP A 118 2.77 1.33 5.27
C ASP A 118 2.02 1.53 3.95
N HIS A 119 0.70 1.30 3.95
CA HIS A 119 -0.15 1.53 2.77
C HIS A 119 -0.16 2.99 2.32
N ALA A 120 -0.33 3.93 3.25
CA ALA A 120 -0.35 5.36 2.95
C ALA A 120 0.99 5.81 2.33
N ARG A 121 2.10 5.29 2.85
CA ARG A 121 3.44 5.56 2.33
C ARG A 121 3.63 4.99 0.93
N MET A 122 3.27 3.73 0.69
CA MET A 122 3.35 3.11 -0.65
C MET A 122 2.55 3.89 -1.69
N LEU A 123 1.32 4.29 -1.37
CA LEU A 123 0.48 5.07 -2.28
C LEU A 123 1.12 6.42 -2.63
N LYS A 124 1.73 7.10 -1.66
CA LYS A 124 2.45 8.35 -1.88
C LYS A 124 3.68 8.14 -2.77
N GLU A 125 4.51 7.16 -2.44
CA GLU A 125 5.71 6.82 -3.21
C GLU A 125 5.35 6.46 -4.67
N ILE A 126 4.30 5.65 -4.89
CA ILE A 126 3.79 5.34 -6.25
C ILE A 126 3.33 6.61 -6.97
N ALA A 127 2.61 7.51 -6.29
CA ALA A 127 2.15 8.75 -6.88
C ALA A 127 3.32 9.67 -7.28
N ASP A 128 4.38 9.72 -6.48
CA ASP A 128 5.58 10.51 -6.77
C ASP A 128 6.41 9.89 -7.91
N LEU A 129 6.55 8.56 -7.95
CA LEU A 129 7.19 7.84 -9.05
C LEU A 129 6.51 8.10 -10.40
N ARG A 130 5.17 8.14 -10.43
CA ARG A 130 4.38 8.44 -11.63
C ARG A 130 4.53 9.86 -12.18
N LYS A 131 5.08 10.79 -11.38
CA LYS A 131 5.35 12.17 -11.82
C LYS A 131 6.69 12.29 -12.54
N ILE A 132 7.55 11.27 -12.46
CA ILE A 132 8.82 11.27 -13.17
C ILE A 132 8.52 11.02 -14.65
N LYS A 133 8.91 11.97 -15.49
CA LYS A 133 8.65 12.01 -16.92
C LYS A 133 9.94 12.26 -17.68
N HIS A 134 9.99 11.76 -18.91
CA HIS A 134 11.00 12.19 -19.87
C HIS A 134 10.82 13.66 -20.25
N SER A 135 11.82 14.23 -20.90
CA SER A 135 11.81 15.59 -21.44
C SER A 135 10.60 15.86 -22.35
N ASP A 136 10.14 14.86 -23.11
CA ASP A 136 8.98 14.91 -24.00
C ASP A 136 7.63 14.66 -23.29
N ASN A 137 7.63 14.59 -21.96
CA ASN A 137 6.49 14.32 -21.08
C ASN A 137 5.91 12.90 -21.19
N THR A 138 6.62 11.96 -21.82
CA THR A 138 6.29 10.53 -21.78
C THR A 138 6.65 9.89 -20.44
N ASP A 139 6.03 8.73 -20.14
CA ASP A 139 6.30 7.96 -18.92
C ASP A 139 7.68 7.31 -18.96
N VAL A 140 8.48 7.51 -17.91
CA VAL A 140 9.74 6.76 -17.70
C VAL A 140 9.46 5.32 -17.25
N ILE A 141 8.34 5.13 -16.54
CA ILE A 141 7.93 3.81 -16.05
C ILE A 141 7.24 3.05 -17.18
N ASN A 142 7.86 1.95 -17.62
CA ASN A 142 7.27 1.07 -18.61
C ASN A 142 5.97 0.39 -18.14
N ASN A 143 5.19 -0.11 -19.10
CA ASN A 143 3.86 -0.69 -18.84
C ASN A 143 3.88 -1.86 -17.85
N SER A 144 4.85 -2.78 -17.93
CA SER A 144 4.90 -3.94 -17.02
C SER A 144 5.19 -3.55 -15.57
N THR A 145 6.03 -2.54 -15.37
CA THR A 145 6.28 -1.97 -14.05
C THR A 145 5.05 -1.20 -13.56
N MET A 146 4.38 -0.45 -14.44
CA MET A 146 3.13 0.24 -14.12
C MET A 146 2.04 -0.73 -13.67
N ASP A 147 1.90 -1.87 -14.35
CA ASP A 147 0.96 -2.94 -13.98
C ASP A 147 1.27 -3.49 -12.59
N SER A 148 2.54 -3.69 -12.26
CA SER A 148 2.97 -4.13 -10.92
C SER A 148 2.61 -3.10 -9.84
N LEU A 149 2.80 -1.81 -10.11
CA LEU A 149 2.37 -0.74 -9.20
C LEU A 149 0.84 -0.70 -9.06
N ASN A 150 0.10 -0.93 -10.15
CA ASN A 150 -1.35 -1.01 -10.11
C ASN A 150 -1.84 -2.17 -9.24
N VAL A 151 -1.17 -3.32 -9.27
CA VAL A 151 -1.48 -4.45 -8.37
C VAL A 151 -1.31 -4.04 -6.91
N ILE A 152 -0.27 -3.27 -6.57
CA ILE A 152 -0.07 -2.75 -5.20
C ILE A 152 -1.23 -1.84 -4.80
N VAL A 153 -1.58 -0.86 -5.63
CA VAL A 153 -2.70 0.07 -5.36
C VAL A 153 -4.01 -0.69 -5.18
N GLN A 154 -4.33 -1.61 -6.08
CA GLN A 154 -5.55 -2.42 -6.01
C GLN A 154 -5.60 -3.31 -4.77
N THR A 155 -4.46 -3.88 -4.36
CA THR A 155 -4.36 -4.68 -3.13
C THR A 155 -4.67 -3.84 -1.90
N ILE A 156 -4.13 -2.62 -1.84
CA ILE A 156 -4.41 -1.67 -0.75
C ILE A 156 -5.89 -1.26 -0.74
N ASP A 157 -6.49 -0.98 -1.89
CA ASP A 157 -7.90 -0.61 -1.97
C ASP A 157 -8.83 -1.75 -1.56
N ARG A 158 -8.51 -2.99 -1.95
CA ARG A 158 -9.20 -4.20 -1.49
C ARG A 158 -9.09 -4.36 0.02
N TYR A 159 -7.89 -4.20 0.57
CA TYR A 159 -7.66 -4.24 2.02
C TYR A 159 -8.52 -3.22 2.76
N LYS A 160 -8.54 -1.96 2.31
CA LYS A 160 -9.33 -0.90 2.94
C LYS A 160 -10.83 -1.19 2.91
N GLN A 161 -11.34 -1.69 1.78
CA GLN A 161 -12.74 -2.10 1.67
C GLN A 161 -13.06 -3.26 2.61
N ALA A 162 -12.22 -4.30 2.60
CA ALA A 162 -12.35 -5.45 3.48
C ALA A 162 -12.32 -5.05 4.97
N ARG A 163 -11.43 -4.12 5.37
CA ARG A 163 -11.34 -3.61 6.74
C ARG A 163 -12.58 -2.84 7.18
N ARG A 164 -13.27 -2.15 6.27
CA ARG A 164 -14.58 -1.51 6.56
C ARG A 164 -15.65 -2.56 6.78
N ILE A 165 -15.70 -3.59 5.94
CA ILE A 165 -16.64 -4.71 6.07
C ILE A 165 -16.40 -5.49 7.36
N SER A 166 -15.13 -5.74 7.72
CA SER A 166 -14.79 -6.47 8.95
C SER A 166 -15.26 -5.76 10.23
N ARG A 167 -15.48 -4.45 10.17
CA ARG A 167 -15.99 -3.62 11.28
C ARG A 167 -17.51 -3.46 11.27
N SER A 168 -18.19 -3.92 10.22
CA SER A 168 -19.64 -3.78 10.05
C SER A 168 -20.38 -4.89 10.80
N THR A 169 -20.29 -4.90 12.13
CA THR A 169 -20.75 -6.00 12.97
C THR A 169 -22.10 -5.77 13.66
N SER A 170 -22.67 -4.57 13.56
CA SER A 170 -23.96 -4.25 14.14
C SER A 170 -25.11 -4.76 13.26
N PHE A 171 -26.12 -5.34 13.91
CA PHE A 171 -27.36 -5.72 13.23
C PHE A 171 -28.23 -4.49 12.96
N THR A 172 -28.69 -4.37 11.72
CA THR A 172 -29.63 -3.32 11.28
C THR A 172 -30.88 -3.91 10.62
N SER A 173 -30.70 -4.96 9.83
CA SER A 173 -31.76 -5.76 9.21
C SER A 173 -31.21 -7.10 8.73
N VAL A 174 -32.09 -8.06 8.44
CA VAL A 174 -31.71 -9.36 7.87
C VAL A 174 -31.03 -9.21 6.50
N SER A 175 -31.54 -8.34 5.63
CA SER A 175 -30.96 -8.11 4.29
C SER A 175 -29.57 -7.50 4.35
N ASN A 176 -29.36 -6.50 5.23
CA ASN A 176 -28.05 -5.92 5.45
C ASN A 176 -27.07 -6.94 6.03
N ALA A 177 -27.49 -7.70 7.06
CA ALA A 177 -26.67 -8.76 7.65
C ALA A 177 -26.24 -9.80 6.61
N GLN A 178 -27.16 -10.25 5.75
CA GLN A 178 -26.85 -11.18 4.66
C GLN A 178 -25.81 -10.60 3.69
N SER A 179 -25.99 -9.35 3.27
CA SER A 179 -25.06 -8.65 2.37
C SER A 179 -23.66 -8.54 2.98
N VAL A 180 -23.56 -8.07 4.23
CA VAL A 180 -22.29 -7.88 4.92
C VAL A 180 -21.57 -9.22 5.16
N ILE A 181 -22.29 -10.27 5.57
CA ILE A 181 -21.71 -11.62 5.74
C ILE A 181 -21.19 -12.16 4.41
N SER A 182 -21.93 -11.94 3.31
CA SER A 182 -21.51 -12.38 1.98
C SER A 182 -20.23 -11.65 1.54
N GLN A 183 -20.18 -10.33 1.70
CA GLN A 183 -18.99 -9.53 1.38
C GLN A 183 -17.80 -9.92 2.25
N ALA A 184 -18.00 -10.13 3.56
CA ALA A 184 -16.94 -10.55 4.47
C ALA A 184 -16.32 -11.89 4.03
N ARG A 185 -17.15 -12.84 3.62
CA ARG A 185 -16.70 -14.13 3.06
C ARG A 185 -15.97 -13.96 1.74
N GLN A 186 -16.44 -13.09 0.85
CA GLN A 186 -15.77 -12.83 -0.41
C GLN A 186 -14.36 -12.28 -0.18
N PHE A 187 -14.22 -11.27 0.69
CA PHE A 187 -12.91 -10.70 1.02
C PHE A 187 -12.00 -11.68 1.78
N ALA A 188 -12.55 -12.53 2.66
CA ALA A 188 -11.77 -13.53 3.38
C ALA A 188 -11.13 -14.58 2.45
N ASN A 189 -11.73 -14.79 1.27
CA ASN A 189 -11.25 -15.69 0.22
C ASN A 189 -10.52 -14.95 -0.93
N ASP A 190 -10.30 -13.64 -0.82
CA ASP A 190 -9.57 -12.89 -1.84
C ASP A 190 -8.08 -13.27 -1.81
N LYS A 191 -7.57 -13.76 -2.95
CA LYS A 191 -6.17 -14.19 -3.10
C LYS A 191 -5.17 -13.07 -2.79
N TYR A 192 -5.52 -11.81 -3.05
CA TYR A 192 -4.62 -10.68 -2.80
C TYR A 192 -4.51 -10.36 -1.30
N LEU A 193 -5.45 -10.84 -0.48
CA LEU A 193 -5.49 -10.61 0.97
C LEU A 193 -5.12 -11.86 1.77
N SER A 194 -4.70 -12.94 1.09
CA SER A 194 -4.58 -14.28 1.66
C SER A 194 -3.62 -14.37 2.84
N ASN A 195 -2.58 -13.55 2.83
CA ASN A 195 -1.50 -13.55 3.82
C ASN A 195 -1.85 -12.72 5.06
N CYS A 196 -2.75 -11.74 4.96
CA CYS A 196 -3.13 -10.89 6.08
C CYS A 196 -4.08 -11.64 7.04
N THR A 197 -3.52 -12.46 7.92
CA THR A 197 -4.29 -13.32 8.83
C THR A 197 -5.13 -12.52 9.83
N ASP A 198 -4.66 -11.35 10.28
CA ASP A 198 -5.44 -10.45 11.15
C ASP A 198 -6.76 -10.04 10.49
N LEU A 199 -6.68 -9.56 9.24
CA LEU A 199 -7.86 -9.15 8.49
C LEU A 199 -8.78 -10.35 8.21
N LYS A 200 -8.23 -11.50 7.81
CA LYS A 200 -9.03 -12.71 7.54
C LYS A 200 -9.77 -13.18 8.80
N ASN A 201 -9.10 -13.18 9.95
CA ASN A 201 -9.73 -13.53 11.22
C ASN A 201 -10.87 -12.57 11.57
N ALA A 202 -10.65 -11.26 11.40
CA ALA A 202 -11.67 -10.25 11.60
C ALA A 202 -12.86 -10.41 10.63
N LEU A 203 -12.63 -10.73 9.35
CA LEU A 203 -13.68 -10.99 8.38
C LEU A 203 -14.47 -12.27 8.72
N ASN A 204 -13.78 -13.32 9.16
CA ASN A 204 -14.41 -14.58 9.55
C ASN A 204 -15.25 -14.46 10.83
N SER A 205 -14.95 -13.51 11.72
CA SER A 205 -15.73 -13.26 12.93
C SER A 205 -17.02 -12.47 12.67
N VAL A 206 -17.10 -11.67 11.59
CA VAL A 206 -18.25 -10.80 11.26
C VAL A 206 -19.60 -11.50 11.41
N ARG A 207 -19.73 -12.73 10.88
CA ARG A 207 -20.97 -13.49 10.97
C ARG A 207 -21.40 -13.74 12.42
N ASN A 208 -20.46 -14.12 13.28
CA ASN A 208 -20.75 -14.40 14.69
C ASN A 208 -21.05 -13.10 15.46
N GLU A 209 -20.34 -12.02 15.17
CA GLU A 209 -20.56 -10.72 15.80
C GLU A 209 -21.94 -10.14 15.44
N ILE A 210 -22.35 -10.21 14.17
CA ILE A 210 -23.70 -9.80 13.74
C ILE A 210 -24.75 -10.69 14.41
N ALA A 211 -24.53 -12.00 14.52
CA ALA A 211 -25.47 -12.90 15.20
C ALA A 211 -25.70 -12.50 16.66
N GLN A 212 -24.62 -12.14 17.37
CA GLN A 212 -24.71 -11.63 18.75
C GLN A 212 -25.44 -10.28 18.79
N SER A 213 -25.11 -9.37 17.87
CA SER A 213 -25.78 -8.06 17.79
C SER A 213 -27.28 -8.20 17.50
N HIS A 214 -27.69 -9.14 16.65
CA HIS A 214 -29.09 -9.39 16.33
C HIS A 214 -29.84 -9.94 17.56
N TYR A 215 -29.24 -10.87 18.31
CA TYR A 215 -29.86 -11.37 19.54
C TYR A 215 -30.01 -10.26 20.61
N ARG A 216 -28.99 -9.39 20.76
CA ARG A 216 -29.08 -8.21 21.65
C ARG A 216 -30.20 -7.27 21.22
N TYR A 217 -30.36 -7.04 19.92
CA TYR A 217 -31.44 -6.22 19.37
C TYR A 217 -32.82 -6.77 19.77
N ILE A 218 -33.10 -8.05 19.53
CA ILE A 218 -34.41 -8.62 19.89
C ILE A 218 -34.63 -8.68 21.41
N SER A 219 -33.58 -8.93 22.20
CA SER A 219 -33.68 -8.86 23.66
C SER A 219 -34.04 -7.44 24.10
N ALA A 220 -33.45 -6.41 23.50
CA ALA A 220 -33.78 -5.02 23.79
C ALA A 220 -35.21 -4.66 23.36
N GLN A 221 -35.74 -5.24 22.26
CA GLN A 221 -37.15 -5.08 21.90
C GLN A 221 -38.06 -5.66 22.99
N VAL A 222 -37.77 -6.87 23.48
CA VAL A 222 -38.54 -7.49 24.58
C VAL A 222 -38.50 -6.64 25.85
N GLU A 223 -37.34 -6.08 26.21
CA GLU A 223 -37.23 -5.21 27.39
C GLU A 223 -38.11 -3.94 27.31
N LYS A 224 -38.45 -3.45 26.11
CA LYS A 224 -39.38 -2.32 25.97
C LYS A 224 -40.78 -2.64 26.51
N LEU A 225 -41.19 -3.91 26.54
CA LEU A 225 -42.48 -4.29 27.11
C LEU A 225 -42.56 -4.00 28.62
N SER A 226 -41.42 -3.98 29.33
CA SER A 226 -41.38 -3.61 30.75
C SER A 226 -41.79 -2.14 31.01
N GLN A 227 -41.74 -1.31 29.99
CA GLN A 227 -41.99 0.14 30.04
C GLN A 227 -43.47 0.48 29.83
N TYR A 228 -44.38 -0.49 29.98
CA TYR A 228 -45.82 -0.36 29.75
C TYR A 228 -46.43 0.90 30.40
N ARG A 229 -45.96 1.33 31.58
CA ARG A 229 -46.47 2.52 32.29
C ARG A 229 -46.32 3.84 31.53
N TYR A 230 -45.46 3.89 30.52
CA TYR A 230 -45.24 5.08 29.70
C TYR A 230 -46.09 5.10 28.42
N PHE A 231 -46.91 4.08 28.19
CA PHE A 231 -47.72 3.94 26.99
C PHE A 231 -49.21 3.86 27.32
N SER A 232 -50.06 4.20 26.35
CA SER A 232 -51.48 3.86 26.46
C SER A 232 -51.69 2.37 26.21
N GLN A 233 -52.73 1.79 26.79
CA GLN A 233 -53.09 0.38 26.55
C GLN A 233 -53.23 0.09 25.06
N SER A 234 -53.92 0.96 24.31
CA SER A 234 -54.10 0.80 22.87
C SER A 234 -52.78 0.76 22.10
N TYR A 235 -51.81 1.63 22.40
CA TYR A 235 -50.49 1.59 21.76
C TYR A 235 -49.71 0.34 22.17
N TYR A 236 -49.75 -0.02 23.45
CA TYR A 236 -49.05 -1.18 23.97
C TYR A 236 -49.52 -2.48 23.28
N ASP A 237 -50.84 -2.71 23.25
CA ASP A 237 -51.44 -3.94 22.73
C ASP A 237 -51.41 -4.00 21.19
N ASN A 238 -51.68 -2.89 20.51
CA ASN A 238 -51.83 -2.88 19.05
C ASN A 238 -50.56 -2.52 18.28
N THR A 239 -49.52 -2.01 18.93
CA THR A 239 -48.28 -1.58 18.26
C THR A 239 -47.05 -2.22 18.88
N LEU A 240 -46.81 -2.00 20.18
CA LEU A 240 -45.56 -2.46 20.80
C LEU A 240 -45.47 -3.99 20.87
N VAL A 241 -46.52 -4.67 21.35
CA VAL A 241 -46.55 -6.13 21.43
C VAL A 241 -46.37 -6.79 20.06
N PRO A 242 -47.13 -6.42 19.00
CA PRO A 242 -46.93 -6.96 17.66
C PRO A 242 -45.53 -6.70 17.08
N GLN A 243 -44.94 -5.52 17.33
CA GLN A 243 -43.58 -5.21 16.88
C GLN A 243 -42.54 -6.13 17.53
N VAL A 244 -42.65 -6.36 18.84
CA VAL A 244 -41.76 -7.27 19.55
C VAL A 244 -41.95 -8.71 19.07
N ASP A 245 -43.20 -9.14 18.90
CA ASP A 245 -43.53 -10.47 18.39
C ASP A 245 -42.91 -10.73 17.01
N ALA A 246 -43.10 -9.79 16.07
CA ALA A 246 -42.54 -9.87 14.74
C ALA A 246 -41.01 -9.93 14.74
N ALA A 247 -40.35 -9.13 15.59
CA ALA A 247 -38.89 -9.11 15.69
C ALA A 247 -38.30 -10.44 16.23
N VAL A 248 -38.89 -10.99 17.29
CA VAL A 248 -38.43 -12.26 17.86
C VAL A 248 -38.74 -13.42 16.91
N THR A 249 -39.90 -13.42 16.25
CA THR A 249 -40.30 -14.42 15.25
C THR A 249 -39.41 -14.37 14.00
N GLU A 250 -39.04 -13.18 13.51
CA GLU A 250 -38.08 -13.05 12.40
C GLU A 250 -36.74 -13.69 12.76
N TYR A 251 -36.19 -13.37 13.95
CA TYR A 251 -34.96 -13.98 14.42
C TYR A 251 -35.09 -15.50 14.50
N ASP A 252 -36.14 -16.01 15.13
CA ASP A 252 -36.31 -17.45 15.36
C ASP A 252 -36.37 -18.26 14.05
N ASN A 253 -36.98 -17.66 13.03
CA ASN A 253 -37.13 -18.24 11.69
C ASN A 253 -35.86 -18.10 10.82
N LYS A 254 -35.11 -17.00 10.94
CA LYS A 254 -34.03 -16.66 10.00
C LYS A 254 -32.62 -16.89 10.55
N ALA A 255 -32.41 -16.81 11.85
CA ALA A 255 -31.07 -16.79 12.45
C ALA A 255 -30.25 -18.05 12.15
N ALA A 256 -30.85 -19.23 12.20
CA ALA A 256 -30.15 -20.48 11.92
C ALA A 256 -29.62 -20.53 10.48
N ALA A 257 -30.43 -20.14 9.49
CA ALA A 257 -30.01 -20.10 8.09
C ALA A 257 -28.94 -19.02 7.84
N LEU A 258 -29.13 -17.83 8.43
CA LEU A 258 -28.26 -16.67 8.21
C LEU A 258 -26.88 -16.84 8.88
N TYR A 259 -26.86 -17.32 10.12
CA TYR A 259 -25.65 -17.38 10.96
C TYR A 259 -25.09 -18.80 11.11
N GLY A 260 -25.84 -19.84 10.75
CA GLY A 260 -25.50 -21.26 10.95
C GLY A 260 -25.89 -21.81 12.32
N LYS A 261 -26.28 -20.95 13.26
CA LYS A 261 -26.79 -21.30 14.59
C LYS A 261 -27.72 -20.19 15.10
N LYS A 262 -28.69 -20.54 15.95
CA LYS A 262 -29.52 -19.57 16.68
C LYS A 262 -29.41 -19.77 18.18
N GLN A 263 -29.48 -18.67 18.94
CA GLN A 263 -29.71 -18.75 20.38
C GLN A 263 -31.19 -19.04 20.64
N SER A 264 -31.50 -19.67 21.78
CA SER A 264 -32.90 -19.96 22.14
C SER A 264 -33.67 -18.67 22.41
N VAL A 265 -34.87 -18.56 21.83
CA VAL A 265 -35.80 -17.44 22.08
C VAL A 265 -36.75 -17.70 23.23
N GLU A 266 -36.81 -18.93 23.78
CA GLU A 266 -37.71 -19.27 24.88
C GLU A 266 -37.56 -18.36 26.12
N PRO A 267 -36.34 -18.01 26.56
CA PRO A 267 -36.18 -17.05 27.65
C PRO A 267 -36.71 -15.64 27.31
N LEU A 268 -36.69 -15.26 26.03
CA LEU A 268 -37.24 -13.98 25.57
C LEU A 268 -38.77 -14.01 25.65
N TRP A 269 -39.39 -15.10 25.19
CA TRP A 269 -40.84 -15.27 25.26
C TRP A 269 -41.37 -15.36 26.69
N ALA A 270 -40.65 -16.05 27.58
CA ALA A 270 -40.99 -16.09 28.99
C ALA A 270 -41.01 -14.68 29.62
N ARG A 271 -40.00 -13.85 29.32
CA ARG A 271 -39.95 -12.45 29.77
C ARG A 271 -41.07 -11.60 29.16
N ALA A 272 -41.29 -11.70 27.86
CA ALA A 272 -42.36 -10.97 27.18
C ALA A 272 -43.75 -11.27 27.77
N ARG A 273 -44.06 -12.55 28.02
CA ARG A 273 -45.30 -12.97 28.70
C ARG A 273 -45.41 -12.40 30.12
N SER A 274 -44.32 -12.39 30.88
CA SER A 274 -44.30 -11.78 32.21
C SER A 274 -44.61 -10.28 32.17
N TYR A 275 -43.98 -9.52 31.27
CA TYR A 275 -44.26 -8.09 31.11
C TYR A 275 -45.69 -7.81 30.65
N TYR A 276 -46.22 -8.61 29.72
CA TYR A 276 -47.60 -8.50 29.29
C TYR A 276 -48.61 -8.72 30.43
N ASN A 277 -48.41 -9.76 31.27
CA ASN A 277 -49.27 -10.02 32.42
C ASN A 277 -49.25 -8.87 33.44
N GLN A 278 -48.08 -8.26 33.66
CA GLN A 278 -47.94 -7.07 34.51
C GLN A 278 -48.64 -5.86 33.91
N ALA A 279 -48.49 -5.62 32.60
CA ALA A 279 -49.14 -4.52 31.89
C ALA A 279 -50.68 -4.66 31.92
N SER A 280 -51.21 -5.85 31.66
CA SER A 280 -52.64 -6.14 31.73
C SER A 280 -53.20 -5.86 33.12
N SER A 281 -52.52 -6.32 34.17
CA SER A 281 -52.90 -6.00 35.56
C SER A 281 -52.90 -4.49 35.83
N TYR A 282 -51.91 -3.77 35.32
CA TYR A 282 -51.82 -2.32 35.48
C TYR A 282 -53.00 -1.60 34.80
N TYR A 283 -53.27 -1.86 33.53
CA TYR A 283 -54.34 -1.17 32.80
C TYR A 283 -55.74 -1.53 33.32
N ASN A 284 -55.96 -2.79 33.73
CA ASN A 284 -57.25 -3.20 34.30
C ASN A 284 -57.53 -2.51 35.64
N ASN A 285 -56.51 -2.24 36.45
CA ASN A 285 -56.67 -1.53 37.73
C ASN A 285 -56.86 -0.01 37.57
N TYR A 286 -56.49 0.58 36.42
CA TYR A 286 -56.68 2.01 36.13
C TYR A 286 -57.98 2.32 35.38
N ASN A 287 -58.62 1.29 34.81
CA ASN A 287 -59.90 1.40 34.11
C ASN A 287 -61.12 1.03 35.00
N GLN A 288 -60.91 0.82 36.30
CA GLN A 288 -61.94 0.70 37.34
C GLN A 288 -62.07 2.01 38.10
#